data_AF-A0A2H9MX29-F1
#
_entry.id   AF-A0A2H9MX29-F1
#
_cell.length_a   1.000
_cell.length_b   1.000
_cell.length_c   1.000
_cell.angle_alpha   90.00
_cell.angle_beta   90.00
_cell.angle_gamma   90.00
#
_symmetry.space_group_name_H-M   'P 1'
#
loop_
_entity.id
_entity.type
_entity.pdbx_description
1 polymer ?
#
loop_
_entity_poly.entity_id
_entity_poly.type
_entity_poly.pdbx_seq_one_letter_code
_entity_poly.pdbx_strand_id
1 'polypeptide(L)'
;EMFPNYQMSLGGRSDGQTMLGTTCHRIPAKRVIPVILKIIELFKQNKKSNDTLKDWIHRIVNGKEDSEIKSILDMRKALDSFTIPPTKEDDPDFYNDYGSDSSYHTKTGKGECAA
;
A
#
# COMPACT_ATOMS: atom_id res chain seq x y z
N GLU A 1 0.78 -4.25 -20.21
CA GLU A 1 -0.36 -5.12 -19.88
C GLU A 1 -0.91 -4.77 -18.50
N MET A 2 -2.16 -5.12 -18.21
CA MET A 2 -2.80 -4.81 -16.93
C MET A 2 -2.58 -5.93 -15.92
N PHE A 3 -2.41 -5.57 -14.65
CA PHE A 3 -2.27 -6.52 -13.54
C PHE A 3 -3.11 -6.04 -12.34
N PRO A 4 -3.57 -6.98 -11.48
CA PRO A 4 -4.37 -6.64 -10.31
C PRO A 4 -3.58 -5.81 -9.31
N ASN A 5 -4.20 -4.78 -8.75
CA ASN A 5 -3.59 -3.90 -7.76
C ASN A 5 -4.61 -3.44 -6.72
N TYR A 6 -4.13 -3.21 -5.49
CA TYR A 6 -4.91 -2.68 -4.39
C TYR A 6 -4.47 -1.25 -4.08
N GLN A 7 -5.44 -0.40 -3.72
CA GLN A 7 -5.14 0.90 -3.13
C GLN A 7 -4.83 0.71 -1.64
N MET A 8 -3.61 1.04 -1.23
CA MET A 8 -3.18 1.01 0.15
C MET A 8 -3.43 2.37 0.81
N SER A 9 -4.14 2.37 1.93
CA SER A 9 -4.35 3.54 2.78
C SER A 9 -3.77 3.30 4.18
N LEU A 10 -3.28 4.36 4.83
CA LEU A 10 -2.62 4.30 6.15
C LEU A 10 -3.28 5.25 7.15
N GLY A 11 -3.22 4.90 8.44
CA GLY A 11 -3.64 5.79 9.54
C GLY A 11 -5.14 5.81 9.85
N GLY A 12 -5.95 4.96 9.21
CA GLY A 12 -7.36 4.80 9.55
C GLY A 12 -7.54 4.22 10.96
N ARG A 13 -8.55 4.68 11.69
CA ARG A 13 -8.82 4.27 13.09
C ARG A 13 -10.26 4.52 13.51
N SER A 14 -10.68 3.84 14.57
CA SER A 14 -12.05 3.87 15.13
C SER A 14 -12.10 3.98 16.66
N ASP A 15 -10.98 4.35 17.30
CA ASP A 15 -10.78 4.35 18.76
C ASP A 15 -11.22 5.65 19.45
N GLY A 16 -12.45 6.10 19.22
CA GLY A 16 -12.98 7.36 19.78
C GLY A 16 -12.46 8.63 19.09
N GLN A 17 -11.40 8.51 18.29
CA GLN A 17 -10.92 9.52 17.33
C GLN A 17 -10.97 8.94 15.91
N THR A 18 -12.17 8.62 15.44
CA THR A 18 -12.36 7.97 14.14
C THR A 18 -11.76 8.82 13.02
N MET A 19 -10.93 8.19 12.18
CA MET A 19 -10.30 8.81 11.02
C MET A 19 -10.30 7.85 9.85
N LEU A 20 -10.56 8.39 8.65
CA LEU A 20 -10.35 7.66 7.41
C LEU A 20 -8.86 7.52 7.13
N GLY A 21 -8.46 6.40 6.54
CA GLY A 21 -7.09 6.19 6.12
C GLY A 21 -6.71 7.10 4.95
N THR A 22 -5.50 7.65 5.00
CA THR A 22 -4.92 8.44 3.92
C THR A 22 -4.36 7.53 2.84
N THR A 23 -4.76 7.74 1.58
CA THR A 23 -4.21 7.01 0.44
C THR A 23 -2.70 7.18 0.36
N CYS A 24 -1.97 6.07 0.31
CA CYS A 24 -0.51 6.05 0.26
C CYS A 24 0.00 5.59 -1.11
N HIS A 25 -0.42 4.42 -1.59
CA HIS A 25 0.10 3.86 -2.84
C HIS A 25 -0.88 2.86 -3.50
N ARG A 26 -0.56 2.43 -4.72
CA ARG A 26 -1.23 1.34 -5.44
C ARG A 26 -0.24 0.19 -5.54
N ILE A 27 -0.54 -0.92 -4.89
CA ILE A 27 0.38 -2.05 -4.74
C ILE A 27 -0.12 -3.21 -5.60
N PRO A 28 0.72 -3.80 -6.46
CA PRO A 28 0.36 -5.01 -7.19
C PRO A 28 -0.06 -6.13 -6.22
N ALA A 29 -1.10 -6.89 -6.54
CA ALA A 29 -1.65 -7.91 -5.64
C ALA A 29 -0.57 -8.89 -5.15
N LYS A 30 0.28 -9.36 -6.08
CA LYS A 30 1.39 -10.28 -5.80
C LYS A 30 2.55 -9.67 -4.97
N ARG A 31 2.52 -8.36 -4.69
CA ARG A 31 3.54 -7.63 -3.89
C ARG A 31 3.06 -7.18 -2.52
N VAL A 32 1.80 -7.46 -2.14
CA VAL A 32 1.24 -7.07 -0.83
C VAL A 32 2.05 -7.61 0.34
N ILE A 33 2.40 -8.90 0.34
CA ILE A 33 3.16 -9.52 1.44
C ILE A 33 4.56 -8.87 1.59
N PRO A 34 5.39 -8.76 0.53
CA PRO A 34 6.67 -8.05 0.61
C PRO A 34 6.54 -6.61 1.11
N VAL A 35 5.49 -5.88 0.69
CA VAL A 35 5.24 -4.51 1.14
C VAL A 35 4.92 -4.46 2.64
N ILE A 36 4.11 -5.37 3.16
CA ILE A 36 3.83 -5.47 4.61
C ILE A 36 5.13 -5.73 5.39
N LEU A 37 5.97 -6.65 4.91
CA LEU A 37 7.27 -6.94 5.53
C LEU A 37 8.17 -5.71 5.54
N LYS A 38 8.24 -4.98 4.42
CA LYS A 38 9.01 -3.73 4.34
C LYS A 38 8.51 -2.68 5.33
N ILE A 39 7.20 -2.53 5.49
CA ILE A 39 6.60 -1.61 6.48
C ILE A 39 7.01 -2.00 7.90
N ILE A 40 7.01 -3.29 8.23
CA ILE A 40 7.45 -3.79 9.54
C ILE A 40 8.94 -3.50 9.77
N GLU A 41 9.80 -3.66 8.76
CA GLU A 41 11.21 -3.30 8.84
C GLU A 41 11.40 -1.81 9.10
N LEU A 42 10.74 -0.96 8.31
CA LEU A 42 10.80 0.49 8.49
C LEU A 42 10.30 0.91 9.87
N PHE A 43 9.23 0.29 10.37
CA PHE A 43 8.76 0.50 11.73
C PHE A 43 9.83 0.14 12.76
N LYS A 44 10.44 -1.03 12.66
CA LYS A 44 11.50 -1.45 13.60
C LYS A 44 12.70 -0.49 13.62
N GLN A 45 13.03 0.10 12.46
CA GLN A 45 14.14 1.04 12.30
C GLN A 45 13.82 2.46 12.81
N ASN A 46 12.57 2.90 12.66
CA ASN A 46 12.17 4.30 12.88
C ASN A 46 11.30 4.53 14.12
N LYS A 47 10.87 3.47 14.82
CA LYS A 47 10.02 3.58 16.01
C LYS A 47 10.77 4.23 17.17
N LYS A 48 10.05 5.01 17.97
CA LYS A 48 10.48 5.53 19.26
C LYS A 48 10.30 4.47 20.35
N SER A 49 10.85 4.75 21.54
CA SER A 49 10.67 3.84 22.69
C SER A 49 9.18 3.65 23.00
N ASN A 50 8.77 2.40 23.23
CA ASN A 50 7.39 2.00 23.52
C ASN A 50 6.34 2.25 22.42
N ASP A 51 6.75 2.64 21.21
CA ASP A 51 5.83 2.76 20.08
C ASP A 51 5.19 1.42 19.70
N THR A 52 3.90 1.46 19.41
CA THR A 52 3.25 0.46 18.55
C THR A 52 3.33 0.89 17.08
N LEU A 53 3.09 -0.05 16.15
CA LEU A 53 2.99 0.27 14.72
C LEU A 53 1.93 1.34 14.45
N LYS A 54 0.82 1.29 15.19
CA LYS A 54 -0.27 2.28 15.13
C LYS A 54 0.23 3.68 15.48
N ASP A 55 1.04 3.82 16.54
CA ASP A 55 1.51 5.12 17.02
C ASP A 55 2.47 5.76 16.03
N TRP A 56 3.39 4.96 15.48
CA TRP A 56 4.34 5.41 14.46
C TRP A 56 3.64 5.85 13.17
N ILE A 57 2.75 5.01 12.61
CA ILE A 57 1.95 5.37 11.43
C ILE A 57 1.13 6.63 11.69
N HIS A 58 0.56 6.78 12.89
CA HIS A 58 -0.21 7.96 13.25
C HIS A 58 0.63 9.24 13.24
N ARG A 59 1.89 9.20 13.66
CA ARG A 59 2.76 10.38 13.56
C ARG A 59 3.09 10.72 12.11
N ILE A 60 3.34 9.71 11.27
CA ILE A 60 3.60 9.89 9.83
C ILE A 60 2.41 10.58 9.15
N VAL A 61 1.19 10.07 9.33
CA VAL A 61 0.01 10.60 8.63
C VAL A 61 -0.36 12.01 9.09
N ASN A 62 0.05 12.41 10.30
CA ASN A 62 -0.16 13.75 10.84
C ASN A 62 1.05 14.69 10.65
N GLY A 63 2.11 14.24 9.97
CA GLY A 63 3.32 15.05 9.74
C GLY A 63 4.07 15.41 11.04
N LYS A 64 3.97 14.58 12.07
CA LYS A 64 4.61 14.77 13.38
C LYS A 64 5.77 13.79 13.63
N GLU A 65 6.16 13.04 12.61
CA GLU A 65 7.30 12.14 12.66
C GLU A 65 8.58 12.88 12.24
N ASP A 66 9.69 12.60 12.92
CA ASP A 66 10.98 13.28 12.76
C ASP A 66 12.12 12.32 12.36
N SER A 67 11.81 11.03 12.19
CA SER A 67 12.71 10.02 11.60
C SER A 67 12.77 10.09 10.06
N GLU A 68 13.44 9.11 9.44
CA GLU A 68 13.65 9.05 7.98
C GLU A 68 12.33 9.03 7.20
N ILE A 69 11.37 8.21 7.65
CA ILE A 69 10.04 8.11 7.07
C ILE A 69 9.10 9.05 7.83
N LYS A 70 9.15 10.33 7.50
CA LYS A 70 8.37 11.38 8.20
C LYS A 70 6.98 11.66 7.62
N SER A 71 6.71 11.24 6.39
CA SER A 71 5.47 11.54 5.68
C SER A 71 4.95 10.37 4.84
N ILE A 72 3.70 10.47 4.39
CA ILE A 72 3.11 9.54 3.41
C ILE A 72 3.93 9.50 2.10
N LEU A 73 4.53 10.62 1.70
CA LEU A 73 5.37 10.69 0.50
C LEU A 73 6.65 9.87 0.68
N ASP A 74 7.26 9.91 1.86
CA ASP A 74 8.48 9.14 2.15
C ASP A 74 8.17 7.64 2.23
N MET A 75 7.03 7.29 2.84
CA MET A 75 6.54 5.90 2.83
C MET A 75 6.30 5.41 1.39
N ARG A 76 5.67 6.23 0.54
CA ARG A 76 5.46 5.89 -0.87
C ARG A 76 6.79 5.64 -1.59
N LYS A 77 7.76 6.55 -1.46
CA LYS A 77 9.10 6.41 -2.05
C LYS A 77 9.81 5.14 -1.60
N ALA A 78 9.71 4.79 -0.32
CA ALA A 78 10.30 3.57 0.24
C ALA A 78 9.67 2.28 -0.33
N LEU A 79 8.50 2.39 -0.96
CA LEU A 79 7.74 1.28 -1.53
C LEU A 79 7.69 1.28 -3.07
N ASP A 80 8.16 2.34 -3.74
CA ASP A 80 8.06 2.50 -5.20
C ASP A 80 8.65 1.30 -5.96
N SER A 81 9.75 0.70 -5.47
CA SER A 81 10.39 -0.46 -6.10
C SER A 81 9.50 -1.70 -6.17
N PHE A 82 8.51 -1.83 -5.28
CA PHE A 82 7.55 -2.95 -5.30
C PHE A 82 6.44 -2.76 -6.34
N THR A 83 6.37 -1.59 -6.99
CA THR A 83 5.32 -1.29 -7.98
C THR A 83 5.76 -1.48 -9.41
N ILE A 84 7.05 -1.77 -9.63
CA ILE A 84 7.61 -2.08 -10.93
C ILE A 84 7.24 -3.55 -11.26
N PRO A 85 6.40 -3.79 -12.27
CA PRO A 85 6.07 -5.15 -12.67
C PRO A 85 7.26 -5.80 -13.40
N PRO A 86 7.46 -7.12 -13.24
CA PRO A 86 8.33 -7.88 -14.14
C PRO A 86 7.73 -7.90 -15.56
N THR A 87 8.47 -8.41 -16.55
CA THR A 87 7.86 -8.75 -17.85
C THR A 87 6.99 -9.99 -17.70
N LYS A 88 6.04 -10.21 -18.62
CA LYS A 88 5.16 -11.39 -18.59
C LYS A 88 5.90 -12.67 -18.96
N GLU A 89 6.96 -12.56 -19.75
CA GLU A 89 7.87 -13.66 -20.04
C GLU A 89 8.64 -14.10 -18.79
N ASP A 90 9.08 -13.14 -17.96
CA ASP A 90 9.84 -13.42 -16.73
C ASP A 90 8.96 -13.97 -15.59
N ASP A 91 7.75 -13.43 -15.43
CA ASP A 91 6.83 -13.82 -14.37
C ASP A 91 5.36 -13.65 -14.82
N PRO A 92 4.78 -14.66 -15.50
CA PRO A 92 3.41 -14.60 -15.95
C PRO A 92 2.39 -14.66 -14.80
N ASP A 93 2.74 -15.26 -13.66
CA ASP A 93 1.85 -15.34 -12.49
C ASP A 93 1.59 -13.95 -11.87
N PHE A 94 2.53 -13.01 -12.02
CA PHE A 94 2.36 -11.62 -11.59
C PHE A 94 1.07 -10.97 -12.12
N TYR A 95 0.61 -11.37 -13.30
CA TYR A 95 -0.51 -10.79 -14.02
C TYR A 95 -1.87 -11.44 -13.67
N ASN A 96 -1.86 -12.44 -12.79
CA ASN A 96 -3.05 -13.11 -12.29
C ASN A 96 -3.34 -12.68 -10.85
N ASP A 97 -4.62 -12.66 -10.48
CA ASP A 97 -5.02 -12.37 -9.10
C ASP A 97 -4.96 -13.65 -8.23
N TYR A 98 -4.84 -13.49 -6.92
CA TYR A 98 -4.97 -14.62 -6.00
C TYR A 98 -6.42 -15.15 -6.06
N GLY A 99 -6.59 -16.38 -6.59
CA GLY A 99 -7.89 -17.05 -6.69
C GLY A 99 -8.61 -16.92 -8.03
N SER A 100 -7.94 -16.46 -9.09
CA SER A 100 -8.45 -16.48 -10.47
C SER A 100 -7.41 -17.07 -11.41
N ASP A 101 -7.79 -18.13 -12.13
CA ASP A 101 -7.00 -18.69 -13.23
C ASP A 101 -7.13 -17.86 -14.53
N SER A 102 -8.00 -16.85 -14.54
CA SER A 102 -8.19 -15.95 -15.68
C SER A 102 -7.31 -14.70 -15.57
N SER A 103 -6.70 -14.31 -16.69
CA SER A 103 -5.89 -13.08 -16.77
C SER A 103 -6.72 -11.85 -16.41
N TYR A 104 -6.14 -10.92 -15.66
CA TYR A 104 -6.84 -9.71 -15.23
C TYR A 104 -7.27 -8.85 -16.43
N HIS A 105 -8.57 -8.56 -16.53
CA HIS A 105 -9.14 -7.65 -17.52
C HIS A 105 -10.03 -6.62 -16.84
N THR A 106 -9.79 -5.34 -17.09
CA THR A 106 -10.66 -4.27 -16.60
C THR A 106 -11.93 -4.26 -17.44
N LYS A 107 -13.05 -4.70 -16.86
CA LYS A 107 -14.37 -4.56 -17.49
C LYS A 107 -14.96 -3.22 -17.09
N THR A 108 -14.83 -2.21 -17.95
CA THR A 108 -15.57 -0.96 -17.78
C THR A 108 -17.02 -1.20 -18.20
N GLY A 109 -17.91 -1.44 -17.24
CA GLY A 109 -19.35 -1.35 -17.50
C GLY A 109 -19.72 0.09 -17.87
N LYS A 110 -20.74 0.29 -18.72
CA LYS A 110 -21.41 1.60 -18.82
C LYS A 110 -21.95 1.93 -17.43
N GLY A 111 -21.29 2.84 -16.71
CA GLY A 111 -21.76 3.30 -15.41
C GLY A 111 -22.97 4.21 -15.58
N GLU A 112 -24.08 3.88 -14.91
CA GLU A 112 -25.28 4.75 -14.83
C GLU A 112 -25.11 5.91 -13.84
N CYS A 113 -23.98 5.99 -13.14
CA CYS A 113 -23.71 7.02 -12.12
C CYS A 113 -22.85 8.18 -12.64
N ALA A 114 -23.05 8.56 -13.90
CA ALA A 114 -22.55 9.81 -14.47
C ALA A 114 -23.61 10.35 -15.44
N ALA A 115 -24.73 10.81 -14.88
CA ALA A 115 -25.70 11.69 -15.53
C ALA A 115 -25.89 12.94 -14.67
#